data_AF-A0A081FWZ3-F1
#
_entry.id   AF-A0A081FWZ3-F1
#
_cell.length_a   1.000
_cell.length_b   1.000
_cell.length_c   1.000
_cell.angle_alpha   90.00
_cell.angle_beta   90.00
_cell.angle_gamma   90.00
#
_symmetry.space_group_name_H-M   'P 1'
#
loop_
_entity.id
_entity.type
_entity.pdbx_description
1 polymer ?
#
loop_
_entity_poly.entity_id
_entity_poly.type
_entity_poly.pdbx_seq_one_letter_code
_entity_poly.pdbx_strand_id
1 'polypeptide(L)'
;MFDHPWQAQAFSLIVHLHRSGLFAWPEWVKVFSDVIKSAPPQPGESDNDTYYRQWIVAMEQMVASLGLVGEEDIAQRAHEWRQAYLNTPHGQPILLANASCAPAHDHHHTPTRAPVAVSPASSC
;
A
#
# COMPACT_ATOMS: atom_id res chain seq x y z
N MET A 1 21.07 -2.57 4.51
CA MET A 1 20.72 -1.22 5.02
C MET A 1 19.20 -1.10 4.96
N PHE A 2 18.59 -0.26 5.79
CA PHE A 2 17.20 0.13 5.64
C PHE A 2 17.19 1.56 5.10
N ASP A 3 16.73 1.74 3.86
CA ASP A 3 16.62 3.05 3.21
C ASP A 3 15.28 3.71 3.53
N HIS A 4 14.28 2.89 3.86
CA HIS A 4 12.95 3.35 4.23
C HIS A 4 12.47 2.67 5.52
N PRO A 5 11.72 3.38 6.39
CA PRO A 5 11.23 2.82 7.66
C PRO A 5 10.40 1.53 7.50
N TRP A 6 9.63 1.41 6.42
CA TRP A 6 8.79 0.23 6.15
C TRP A 6 9.63 -1.04 5.94
N GLN A 7 10.87 -0.91 5.47
CA GLN A 7 11.76 -2.06 5.23
C GLN A 7 12.12 -2.75 6.56
N ALA A 8 12.40 -1.96 7.60
CA ALA A 8 12.65 -2.49 8.94
C ALA A 8 11.39 -3.14 9.54
N GLN A 9 10.22 -2.58 9.27
CA GLN A 9 8.94 -3.14 9.72
C GLN A 9 8.67 -4.50 9.06
N ALA A 10 8.80 -4.61 7.74
CA ALA A 10 8.62 -5.86 7.00
C ALA A 10 9.60 -6.95 7.47
N PHE A 11 10.86 -6.60 7.69
CA PHE A 11 11.85 -7.50 8.28
C PHE A 11 11.42 -7.98 9.67
N SER A 12 11.02 -7.05 10.53
CA SER A 12 10.62 -7.36 11.91
C SER A 12 9.41 -8.30 11.98
N LEU A 13 8.47 -8.19 11.03
CA LEU A 13 7.28 -9.04 10.98
C LEU A 13 7.67 -10.51 10.74
N ILE A 14 8.50 -10.79 9.73
CA ILE A 14 9.01 -12.14 9.47
C ILE A 14 9.77 -12.71 10.66
N VAL A 15 10.65 -11.91 11.26
CA VAL A 15 11.39 -12.35 12.46
C VAL A 15 10.44 -12.65 13.62
N HIS A 16 9.40 -11.83 13.81
CA HIS A 16 8.41 -12.04 14.85
C HIS A 16 7.62 -13.33 14.63
N LEU A 17 7.10 -13.57 13.42
CA LEU A 17 6.35 -14.79 13.08
C LEU A 17 7.20 -16.06 13.31
N HIS A 18 8.48 -16.04 12.92
CA HIS A 18 9.42 -17.11 13.21
C HIS A 18 9.60 -17.33 14.72
N ARG A 19 9.85 -16.24 15.48
CA ARG A 19 10.03 -16.32 16.93
C ARG A 19 8.78 -16.81 17.67
N SER A 20 7.60 -16.57 17.10
CA SER A 20 6.32 -17.07 17.58
C SER A 20 6.07 -18.54 17.20
N GLY A 21 6.99 -19.19 16.48
CA GLY A 21 6.92 -20.60 16.14
C GLY A 21 5.94 -20.94 15.01
N LEU A 22 5.51 -19.95 14.24
CA LEU A 22 4.54 -20.17 13.14
C LEU A 22 5.18 -20.86 11.93
N PHE A 23 6.50 -20.73 11.76
CA PHE A 23 7.28 -21.47 10.77
C PHE A 23 8.73 -21.60 11.24
N ALA A 24 9.47 -22.56 10.67
CA ALA A 24 10.90 -22.73 10.88
C ALA A 24 11.72 -21.90 9.88
N TRP A 25 12.84 -21.32 10.31
CA TRP A 25 13.68 -20.47 9.44
C TRP A 25 14.06 -21.07 8.07
N PRO A 26 14.35 -22.39 7.94
CA PRO A 26 14.61 -22.99 6.62
C PRO A 26 13.45 -22.89 5.63
N GLU A 27 12.20 -22.86 6.11
CA GLU A 27 11.01 -22.68 5.27
C GLU A 27 10.98 -21.27 4.68
N TRP A 28 11.30 -20.26 5.49
CA TRP A 28 11.48 -18.88 5.00
C TRP A 28 12.59 -18.75 3.97
N VAL A 29 13.76 -19.35 4.24
CA VAL A 29 14.89 -19.33 3.29
C VAL A 29 14.48 -19.93 1.94
N LYS A 30 13.70 -21.01 1.96
CA LYS A 30 13.19 -21.64 0.74
C LYS A 30 12.27 -20.69 -0.04
N VAL A 31 11.22 -20.17 0.60
CA VAL A 31 10.27 -19.24 -0.05
C VAL A 31 10.99 -18.01 -0.60
N PHE A 32 11.85 -17.38 0.19
CA PHE A 32 12.54 -16.16 -0.22
C PHE A 32 13.52 -16.41 -1.37
N SER A 33 14.27 -17.51 -1.33
CA SER A 33 15.19 -17.88 -2.41
C SER A 33 14.46 -18.18 -3.72
N ASP A 34 13.29 -18.79 -3.66
CA ASP A 34 12.49 -19.07 -4.85
C ASP A 34 11.92 -17.79 -5.46
N VAL A 35 11.50 -16.81 -4.64
CA VAL A 35 11.11 -15.48 -5.10
C VAL A 35 12.27 -14.71 -5.72
N ILE A 36 13.47 -14.74 -5.13
CA ILE A 36 14.67 -14.08 -5.70
C ILE A 36 14.94 -14.61 -7.11
N LYS A 37 14.82 -15.93 -7.32
CA LYS A 37 15.03 -16.55 -8.64
C LYS A 37 13.96 -16.15 -9.65
N SER A 38 12.70 -16.00 -9.21
CA SER A 38 11.57 -15.75 -10.11
C SER A 38 11.33 -14.26 -10.39
N ALA A 39 11.90 -13.35 -9.61
CA ALA A 39 11.59 -11.93 -9.66
C ALA A 39 12.86 -11.05 -9.83
N PRO A 40 13.49 -11.04 -11.03
CA PRO A 40 14.71 -10.29 -11.28
C PRO A 40 14.54 -8.76 -11.10
N PRO A 41 15.65 -7.99 -11.02
CA PRO A 41 15.61 -6.54 -10.99
C PRO A 41 14.88 -5.95 -12.19
N GLN A 42 14.09 -4.89 -11.96
CA GLN A 42 13.44 -4.14 -13.03
C GLN A 42 14.35 -3.03 -13.57
N PRO A 43 14.16 -2.57 -14.83
CA PRO A 43 14.94 -1.46 -15.36
C PRO A 43 14.81 -0.19 -14.51
N GLY A 44 15.93 0.34 -14.02
CA GLY A 44 15.96 1.53 -13.16
C GLY A 44 15.67 1.27 -11.68
N GLU A 45 15.44 0.02 -11.28
CA GLU A 45 15.29 -0.38 -9.88
C GLU A 45 16.68 -0.48 -9.22
N SER A 46 16.83 0.08 -8.02
CA SER A 46 18.07 -0.13 -7.25
C SER A 46 18.14 -1.57 -6.74
N ASP A 47 19.35 -2.03 -6.40
CA ASP A 47 19.52 -3.35 -5.78
C ASP A 47 18.72 -3.48 -4.47
N ASN A 48 18.63 -2.39 -3.71
CA ASN A 48 17.90 -2.37 -2.45
C ASN A 48 16.37 -2.39 -2.65
N ASP A 49 15.86 -1.66 -3.64
CA ASP A 49 14.44 -1.70 -4.00
C ASP A 49 14.05 -3.10 -4.50
N THR A 50 14.90 -3.70 -5.34
CA THR A 50 14.73 -5.08 -5.82
C THR A 50 14.65 -6.04 -4.63
N TYR A 51 15.61 -5.95 -3.71
CA TYR A 51 15.70 -6.83 -2.54
C TYR A 51 14.46 -6.75 -1.66
N TYR A 52 13.98 -5.55 -1.33
CA TYR A 52 12.80 -5.43 -0.47
C TYR A 52 11.49 -5.68 -1.20
N ARG A 53 11.40 -5.45 -2.52
CA ARG A 53 10.26 -5.94 -3.30
C ARG A 53 10.18 -7.46 -3.24
N GLN A 54 11.29 -8.17 -3.45
CA GLN A 54 11.35 -9.62 -3.31
C GLN A 54 11.01 -10.08 -1.88
N TRP A 55 11.49 -9.34 -0.86
CA TRP A 55 11.18 -9.62 0.55
C TRP A 55 9.68 -9.55 0.83
N ILE A 56 9.00 -8.51 0.35
CA ILE A 56 7.55 -8.35 0.52
C ILE A 56 6.79 -9.48 -0.17
N VAL A 57 7.13 -9.80 -1.42
CA VAL A 57 6.47 -10.90 -2.15
C VAL A 57 6.64 -12.23 -1.41
N ALA A 58 7.84 -12.53 -0.90
CA ALA A 58 8.08 -13.74 -0.11
C ALA A 58 7.31 -13.72 1.21
N MET A 59 7.19 -12.56 1.85
CA MET A 59 6.41 -12.40 3.08
C MET A 59 4.93 -12.65 2.85
N GLU A 60 4.35 -12.13 1.76
CA GLU A 60 2.96 -12.37 1.37
C GLU A 60 2.71 -13.85 1.10
N GLN A 61 3.60 -14.52 0.37
CA GLN A 61 3.53 -15.97 0.14
C GLN A 61 3.63 -16.77 1.45
N MET A 62 4.48 -16.34 2.39
CA MET A 62 4.63 -17.00 3.68
C MET A 62 3.38 -16.86 4.54
N VAL A 63 2.81 -15.65 4.68
CA VAL A 63 1.60 -15.47 5.51
C VAL A 63 0.38 -16.15 4.89
N ALA A 64 0.31 -16.25 3.56
CA ALA A 64 -0.72 -16.99 2.85
C ALA A 64 -0.58 -18.51 3.05
N SER A 65 0.64 -19.07 2.98
CA SER A 65 0.86 -20.50 3.22
C SER A 65 0.54 -20.93 4.65
N LEU A 66 0.67 -20.01 5.61
CA LEU A 66 0.28 -20.19 7.01
C LEU A 66 -1.23 -20.01 7.27
N GLY A 67 -2.00 -19.60 6.26
CA GLY A 67 -3.43 -19.33 6.39
C GLY A 67 -3.77 -18.12 7.29
N LEU A 68 -2.80 -17.21 7.51
CA LEU A 68 -3.00 -16.03 8.36
C LEU A 68 -3.74 -14.92 7.62
N VAL A 69 -3.47 -14.77 6.33
CA VAL A 69 -4.02 -13.73 5.45
C VAL A 69 -4.05 -14.27 4.02
N GLY A 70 -5.16 -14.15 3.30
CA GLY A 70 -5.26 -14.48 1.88
C GLY A 70 -4.86 -13.32 0.96
N GLU A 71 -4.64 -13.62 -0.33
CA GLU A 71 -4.37 -12.59 -1.35
C GLU A 71 -5.50 -11.55 -1.43
N GLU A 72 -6.75 -12.01 -1.31
CA GLU A 72 -7.93 -11.15 -1.28
C GLU A 72 -7.93 -10.21 -0.08
N ASP A 73 -7.53 -10.67 1.11
CA ASP A 73 -7.46 -9.83 2.31
C ASP A 73 -6.42 -8.70 2.16
N ILE A 74 -5.26 -9.01 1.55
CA ILE A 74 -4.20 -8.03 1.28
C ILE A 74 -4.70 -7.01 0.26
N ALA A 75 -5.28 -7.48 -0.85
CA ALA A 75 -5.82 -6.62 -1.91
C ALA A 75 -6.93 -5.71 -1.38
N GLN A 76 -7.84 -6.26 -0.57
CA GLN A 76 -8.92 -5.52 0.07
C GLN A 76 -8.36 -4.46 1.02
N ARG A 77 -7.38 -4.81 1.87
CA ARG A 77 -6.77 -3.84 2.78
C ARG A 77 -6.03 -2.72 2.04
N ALA A 78 -5.33 -3.04 0.95
CA ALA A 78 -4.68 -2.05 0.10
C ALA A 78 -5.71 -1.12 -0.56
N HIS A 79 -6.83 -1.66 -1.01
CA HIS A 79 -7.93 -0.89 -1.56
C HIS A 79 -8.53 0.07 -0.52
N GLU A 80 -8.79 -0.40 0.70
CA GLU A 80 -9.30 0.44 1.78
C GLU A 80 -8.35 1.60 2.12
N TRP A 81 -7.04 1.34 2.22
CA TRP A 81 -6.07 2.41 2.43
C TRP A 81 -6.05 3.42 1.29
N ARG A 82 -6.23 2.96 0.04
CA ARG A 82 -6.36 3.84 -1.12
C ARG A 82 -7.60 4.72 -1.02
N GLN A 83 -8.75 4.15 -0.64
CA GLN A 83 -9.98 4.92 -0.42
C GLN A 83 -9.82 5.91 0.74
N ALA A 84 -9.21 5.49 1.85
CA ALA A 84 -8.89 6.37 2.96
C ALA A 84 -8.03 7.56 2.52
N TYR A 85 -7.00 7.33 1.70
CA TYR A 85 -6.19 8.41 1.12
C TYR A 85 -7.03 9.39 0.28
N LEU A 86 -7.83 8.88 -0.65
CA LEU A 86 -8.67 9.70 -1.53
C LEU A 86 -9.73 10.51 -0.76
N ASN A 87 -10.25 9.94 0.33
CA ASN A 87 -11.24 10.59 1.18
C ASN A 87 -10.62 11.53 2.21
N THR A 88 -9.29 11.60 2.36
CA THR A 88 -8.66 12.47 3.38
C THR A 88 -8.35 13.85 2.78
N PRO A 89 -8.91 14.96 3.33
CA PRO A 89 -8.55 16.30 2.91
C PRO A 89 -7.05 16.56 3.03
N HIS A 90 -6.51 17.36 2.11
CA HIS A 90 -5.10 17.73 2.15
C HIS A 90 -4.72 18.36 3.51
N GLY A 91 -3.58 17.92 4.06
CA GLY A 91 -3.09 18.38 5.35
C GLY A 91 -3.68 17.67 6.57
N GLN A 92 -4.62 16.73 6.39
CA GLN A 92 -5.16 15.88 7.46
C GLN A 92 -4.47 14.50 7.48
N PRO A 93 -4.37 13.84 8.66
CA PRO A 93 -3.84 12.49 8.75
C PRO A 93 -4.76 11.48 8.05
N ILE A 94 -4.16 10.53 7.33
CA ILE A 94 -4.89 9.44 6.67
C ILE A 94 -5.25 8.41 7.72
N LEU A 95 -6.54 8.22 7.99
CA LEU A 95 -7.05 7.19 8.89
C LEU A 95 -7.82 6.14 8.08
N LEU A 96 -7.60 4.85 8.37
CA LEU A 96 -8.28 3.77 7.65
C LEU A 96 -9.82 3.88 7.70
N ALA A 97 -10.38 4.43 8.79
CA ALA A 97 -11.81 4.70 8.94
C ALA A 97 -12.37 5.65 7.84
N ASN A 98 -11.52 6.47 7.23
CA ASN A 98 -11.92 7.35 6.12
C ASN A 98 -12.29 6.57 4.86
N ALA A 99 -11.89 5.28 4.75
CA ALA A 99 -12.30 4.41 3.65
C ALA A 99 -13.82 4.18 3.63
N SER A 100 -14.45 4.06 4.81
CA SER A 100 -15.88 3.79 4.99
C SER A 100 -16.71 5.03 5.30
N CYS A 101 -16.08 6.09 5.80
CA CYS A 101 -16.72 7.38 6.08
C CYS A 101 -15.92 8.49 5.42
N ALA A 102 -16.37 9.00 4.26
CA ALA A 102 -15.84 10.23 3.75
C ALA A 102 -16.04 11.33 4.81
N PRO A 103 -15.00 12.12 5.15
CA PRO A 103 -15.14 13.16 6.16
C PRO A 103 -16.22 14.14 5.73
N ALA A 104 -16.93 14.68 6.73
CA ALA A 104 -17.93 15.71 6.48
C ALA A 104 -17.26 16.90 5.78
N HIS A 105 -17.61 17.14 4.52
CA HIS A 105 -17.25 18.34 3.81
C HIS A 105 -18.38 19.36 4.00
N ASP A 106 -18.10 20.46 4.68
CA ASP A 106 -18.99 21.62 4.71
C ASP A 106 -19.00 22.29 3.33
N HIS A 107 -19.99 21.93 2.51
CA HIS A 107 -20.33 22.71 1.33
C HIS A 107 -21.44 23.70 1.68
N HIS A 108 -21.07 24.96 1.99
CA HIS A 108 -22.04 26.06 1.96
C HIS A 108 -22.40 26.36 0.49
N HIS A 109 -23.30 25.57 -0.08
CA HIS A 109 -23.95 25.92 -1.34
C HIS A 109 -25.10 26.87 -1.04
N THR A 110 -24.85 28.17 -1.16
CA THR A 110 -25.93 29.10 -1.48
C THR A 110 -26.14 28.98 -2.99
N PRO A 111 -27.25 28.40 -3.48
CA PRO A 111 -27.48 28.27 -4.91
C PRO A 111 -27.80 29.65 -5.50
N THR A 112 -26.78 30.41 -5.88
CA THR A 112 -26.95 31.64 -6.66
C THR A 112 -27.23 31.24 -8.10
N ARG A 113 -28.52 31.08 -8.43
CA ARG A 113 -28.97 30.92 -9.82
C ARG A 113 -28.94 32.28 -10.52
N ALA A 114 -27.75 32.72 -10.92
CA ALA A 114 -27.60 33.81 -11.88
C ALA A 114 -27.09 33.21 -13.20
N PRO A 115 -27.70 33.53 -14.36
CA PRO A 115 -27.19 33.07 -15.64
C PRO A 115 -25.82 33.71 -15.90
N VAL A 116 -24.82 32.86 -16.14
CA VAL A 116 -23.48 33.29 -16.57
C VAL A 116 -23.57 33.72 -18.02
N ALA A 117 -23.34 35.00 -18.29
CA ALA A 117 -23.14 35.50 -19.65
C ALA A 117 -21.78 35.04 -20.16
N VAL A 118 -21.77 34.31 -21.27
CA VAL A 118 -20.54 33.92 -21.98
C VAL A 118 -20.16 35.03 -22.97
N SER A 119 -18.99 35.63 -22.80
CA SER A 119 -18.39 36.53 -23.80
C SER A 119 -17.69 35.71 -24.90
N PRO A 120 -17.80 36.09 -26.18
CA PRO A 120 -17.08 35.41 -27.25
C PRO A 120 -15.59 35.77 -27.22
N ALA A 121 -14.73 34.77 -27.41
CA ALA A 121 -13.29 34.96 -27.54
C ALA A 121 -12.97 35.60 -28.91
N SER A 122 -12.13 36.63 -28.91
CA SER A 122 -11.50 37.16 -30.13
C SER A 122 -10.14 36.48 -30.32
N SER A 123 -9.93 35.89 -31.50
CA SER A 123 -8.64 35.30 -31.91
C SER A 123 -7.66 36.38 -32.37
N CYS A 124 -6.38 36.21 -32.03
CA CYS A 124 -5.25 36.76 -32.76
C CYS A 124 -4.45 35.62 -33.39
#